data_AF-A0A142X3T0-F1
#
_entry.id   AF-A0A142X3T0-F1
#
_cell.length_a   1.000
_cell.length_b   1.000
_cell.length_c   1.000
_cell.angle_alpha   90.00
_cell.angle_beta   90.00
_cell.angle_gamma   90.00
#
_symmetry.space_group_name_H-M   'P 1'
#
loop_
_entity.id
_entity.type
_entity.pdbx_description
1 polymer ?
#
loop_
_entity_poly.entity_id
_entity_poly.type
_entity_poly.pdbx_seq_one_letter_code
_entity_poly.pdbx_strand_id
1 'polypeptide(L)'
;MAANKPASAPAPVDKAAEREEIEDFVDRRVIARGSRVYHDTYTQAKAMKESKATADKIREALLRKPNAPAKDKDGLVPLPKRKEFEAEKRMSSIRDQAIKDAIKGKPASYR
;
A
#
# COMPACT_ATOMS: atom_id res chain seq x y z
N MET A 1 3.15 -5.90 54.37
CA MET A 1 2.05 -5.60 53.41
C MET A 1 2.67 -4.97 52.18
N ALA A 2 2.75 -5.71 51.07
CA ALA A 2 3.32 -5.19 49.82
C ALA A 2 2.22 -4.47 49.03
N ALA A 3 2.40 -3.16 48.80
CA ALA A 3 1.47 -2.35 48.03
C ALA A 3 1.60 -2.71 46.53
N ASN A 4 0.56 -3.35 45.98
CA ASN A 4 0.38 -3.50 44.55
C ASN A 4 0.18 -2.11 43.93
N LYS A 5 1.21 -1.59 43.23
CA LYS A 5 1.04 -0.44 42.33
C LYS A 5 0.07 -0.83 41.21
N PRO A 6 -0.97 -0.04 40.91
CA PRO A 6 -1.78 -0.28 39.72
C PRO A 6 -0.89 -0.07 38.48
N ALA A 7 -0.87 -1.07 37.59
CA ALA A 7 -0.27 -0.95 36.28
C ALA A 7 -0.88 0.28 35.59
N SER A 8 -0.06 1.27 35.28
CA SER A 8 -0.47 2.49 34.60
C SER A 8 -1.23 2.10 33.32
N ALA A 9 -2.47 2.59 33.20
CA ALA A 9 -3.24 2.44 31.97
C ALA A 9 -2.40 2.95 30.79
N PRO A 10 -2.40 2.26 29.63
CA PRO A 10 -1.66 2.72 28.47
C PRO A 10 -2.14 4.14 28.14
N ALA A 11 -1.19 5.07 27.99
CA ALA A 11 -1.49 6.45 27.64
C ALA A 11 -2.36 6.48 26.37
N PRO A 12 -3.36 7.39 26.29
CA PRO A 12 -4.19 7.49 25.10
C PRO A 12 -3.30 7.82 23.91
N VAL A 13 -3.14 6.86 23.00
CA VAL A 13 -2.45 7.07 21.73
C VAL A 13 -3.22 8.15 21.00
N ASP A 14 -2.56 9.28 20.74
CA ASP A 14 -3.14 10.34 19.93
C ASP A 14 -3.36 9.80 18.51
N LYS A 15 -4.61 9.49 18.21
CA LYS A 15 -5.02 8.91 16.92
C LYS A 15 -4.78 9.87 15.76
N ALA A 16 -4.67 11.17 16.01
CA ALA A 16 -4.33 12.15 14.97
C ALA A 16 -2.85 12.06 14.63
N ALA A 17 -1.97 12.08 15.65
CA ALA A 17 -0.53 11.92 15.46
C ALA A 17 -0.19 10.58 14.77
N GLU A 18 -0.89 9.50 15.14
CA GLU A 18 -0.67 8.19 14.52
C GLU A 18 -1.07 8.16 13.03
N ARG A 19 -2.12 8.89 12.64
CA ARG A 19 -2.54 8.99 11.24
C ARG A 19 -1.54 9.77 10.41
N GLU A 20 -1.09 10.92 10.94
CA GLU A 20 -0.06 11.75 10.30
C GLU A 20 1.23 10.93 10.08
N GLU A 21 1.67 10.17 11.08
CA GLU A 21 2.81 9.27 10.96
C GLU A 21 2.66 8.18 9.89
N ILE A 22 1.43 7.71 9.64
CA ILE A 22 1.13 6.74 8.59
C ILE A 22 1.16 7.43 7.23
N GLU A 23 0.50 8.58 7.10
CA GLU A 23 0.45 9.35 5.86
C GLU A 23 1.85 9.78 5.40
N ASP A 24 2.68 10.30 6.31
CA ASP A 24 4.07 10.65 6.05
C ASP A 24 4.88 9.46 5.51
N PHE A 25 4.69 8.27 6.09
CA PHE A 25 5.37 7.08 5.64
C PHE A 25 4.92 6.65 4.25
N VAL A 26 3.60 6.70 4.01
CA VAL A 26 2.99 6.39 2.71
C VAL A 26 3.55 7.32 1.65
N ASP A 27 3.54 8.62 1.90
CA ASP A 27 3.96 9.65 0.96
C ASP A 27 5.45 9.54 0.62
N ARG A 28 6.32 9.37 1.62
CA ARG A 28 7.76 9.12 1.38
C ARG A 28 7.97 7.92 0.47
N ARG A 29 7.21 6.83 0.69
CA ARG A 29 7.32 5.62 -0.11
C ARG A 29 6.80 5.82 -1.54
N VAL A 30 5.70 6.54 -1.71
CA VAL A 30 5.13 6.90 -3.02
C VAL A 30 6.07 7.82 -3.79
N ILE A 31 6.65 8.84 -3.16
CA ILE A 31 7.63 9.73 -3.79
C ILE A 31 8.86 8.93 -4.23
N ALA A 32 9.38 8.05 -3.36
CA ALA A 32 10.59 7.29 -3.64
C ALA A 32 10.43 6.24 -4.74
N ARG A 33 9.24 5.63 -4.88
CA ARG A 33 9.06 4.44 -5.76
C ARG A 33 7.86 4.52 -6.71
N GLY A 34 6.91 5.41 -6.48
CA GLY A 34 5.63 5.44 -7.19
C GLY A 34 5.77 5.59 -8.70
N SER A 35 6.61 6.52 -9.16
CA SER A 35 6.89 6.71 -10.59
C SER A 35 7.47 5.46 -11.24
N ARG A 36 8.49 4.86 -10.61
CA ARG A 36 9.09 3.61 -11.11
C ARG A 36 8.07 2.46 -11.14
N VAL A 37 7.32 2.27 -10.05
CA VAL A 37 6.27 1.23 -9.98
C VAL A 37 5.22 1.42 -11.07
N TYR A 38 4.81 2.66 -11.33
CA TYR A 38 3.89 2.98 -12.41
C TYR A 38 4.48 2.57 -13.78
N HIS A 39 5.68 3.05 -14.10
CA HIS A 39 6.30 2.79 -15.40
C HIS A 39 6.60 1.31 -15.66
N ASP A 40 7.11 0.59 -14.65
CA ASP A 40 7.39 -0.83 -14.72
C ASP A 40 6.09 -1.62 -14.97
N THR A 41 5.03 -1.28 -14.23
CA THR A 41 3.71 -1.93 -14.37
C THR A 41 3.06 -1.60 -15.71
N TYR A 42 3.12 -0.35 -16.15
CA TYR A 42 2.59 0.09 -17.44
C TYR A 42 3.25 -0.67 -18.60
N THR A 43 4.58 -0.76 -18.60
CA THR A 43 5.35 -1.42 -19.65
C THR A 43 5.00 -2.90 -19.74
N GLN A 44 4.90 -3.59 -18.59
CA GLN A 44 4.50 -5.00 -18.55
C GLN A 44 3.04 -5.19 -19.00
N ALA A 45 2.12 -4.35 -18.53
CA ALA A 45 0.70 -4.43 -18.92
C ALA A 45 0.52 -4.21 -20.42
N LYS A 46 1.27 -3.28 -21.01
CA LYS A 46 1.27 -3.02 -22.45
C LYS A 46 1.77 -4.22 -23.24
N ALA A 47 2.91 -4.81 -22.85
CA ALA A 47 3.46 -6.00 -23.50
C ALA A 47 2.50 -7.21 -23.42
N MET A 48 1.84 -7.42 -22.27
CA MET A 48 0.82 -8.46 -22.12
C MET A 48 -0.40 -8.21 -23.00
N LYS A 49 -0.86 -6.96 -23.11
CA LYS A 49 -1.97 -6.58 -24.01
C LYS A 49 -1.61 -6.85 -25.47
N GLU A 50 -0.41 -6.48 -25.90
CA GLU A 50 0.10 -6.74 -27.26
C GLU A 50 0.18 -8.25 -27.54
N SER A 51 0.49 -9.04 -26.52
CA SER A 51 0.43 -10.51 -26.53
C SER A 51 -0.99 -11.09 -26.43
N LYS A 52 -2.04 -10.26 -26.60
CA LYS A 52 -3.46 -10.63 -26.54
C LYS A 52 -3.93 -11.19 -25.19
N ALA A 53 -3.26 -10.87 -24.08
CA ALA A 53 -3.78 -11.17 -22.75
C ALA A 53 -5.05 -10.35 -22.47
N THR A 54 -6.03 -10.95 -21.78
CA THR A 54 -7.24 -10.25 -21.36
C THR A 54 -6.93 -9.29 -20.21
N ALA A 55 -7.76 -8.25 -20.05
CA ALA A 55 -7.64 -7.29 -18.95
C ALA A 55 -7.59 -7.97 -17.58
N ASP A 56 -8.37 -9.03 -17.38
CA ASP A 56 -8.40 -9.79 -16.12
C ASP A 56 -7.10 -10.55 -15.88
N LYS A 57 -6.53 -11.18 -16.91
CA LYS A 57 -5.21 -11.85 -16.79
C LYS A 57 -4.09 -10.86 -16.48
N ILE A 58 -4.13 -9.67 -17.11
CA ILE A 58 -3.15 -8.60 -16.84
C ILE A 58 -3.26 -8.14 -15.38
N ARG A 59 -4.48 -7.93 -14.88
CA ARG A 59 -4.70 -7.57 -13.48
C ARG A 59 -4.26 -8.67 -12.53
N GLU A 60 -4.62 -9.91 -12.80
CA GLU A 60 -4.22 -11.04 -11.95
C GLU A 60 -2.70 -11.18 -11.85
N ALA A 61 -1.99 -10.98 -12.97
CA ALA A 61 -0.53 -11.07 -13.00
C ALA A 61 0.18 -9.88 -12.33
N LEU A 62 -0.32 -8.65 -12.54
CA LEU A 62 0.40 -7.42 -12.19
C LEU A 62 -0.14 -6.70 -10.95
N LEU A 63 -1.41 -6.91 -10.59
CA LEU A 63 -2.02 -6.27 -9.44
C LEU A 63 -1.72 -7.07 -8.16
N ARG A 64 -0.72 -6.60 -7.42
CA ARG A 64 -0.46 -7.12 -6.07
C ARG A 64 -1.44 -6.51 -5.06
N LYS A 65 -2.39 -7.32 -4.59
CA LYS A 65 -3.30 -6.94 -3.51
C LYS A 65 -2.55 -6.86 -2.18
N PRO A 66 -2.71 -5.79 -1.39
CA PRO A 66 -2.13 -5.69 -0.06
C PRO A 66 -2.83 -6.68 0.88
N ASN A 67 -2.05 -7.46 1.62
CA ASN A 67 -2.58 -8.38 2.62
C ASN A 67 -2.81 -7.63 3.94
N ALA A 68 -3.98 -7.83 4.55
CA ALA A 68 -4.29 -7.24 5.84
C ALA A 68 -3.25 -7.68 6.88
N PRO A 69 -2.70 -6.75 7.68
CA PRO A 69 -1.70 -7.08 8.66
C PRO A 69 -2.28 -7.92 9.79
N ALA A 70 -1.56 -8.97 10.19
CA ALA A 70 -1.95 -9.82 11.30
C ALA A 70 -1.90 -9.05 12.63
N LYS A 71 -2.92 -9.29 13.46
CA LYS A 71 -2.98 -8.81 14.84
C LYS A 71 -1.91 -9.50 15.70
N ASP A 72 -1.42 -8.80 16.71
CA ASP A 72 -0.56 -9.34 17.74
C ASP A 72 -1.37 -10.11 18.81
N LYS A 73 -0.68 -10.55 19.86
CA LYS A 73 -1.26 -11.33 20.96
C LYS A 73 -2.31 -10.54 21.75
N ASP A 74 -2.24 -9.21 21.70
CA ASP A 74 -3.16 -8.29 22.38
C ASP A 74 -4.35 -7.91 21.47
N GLY A 75 -4.44 -8.50 20.27
CA GLY A 75 -5.50 -8.24 19.30
C GLY A 75 -5.34 -6.91 18.55
N LEU A 76 -4.21 -6.24 18.70
CA LEU A 76 -3.89 -4.97 18.06
C LEU A 76 -3.06 -5.18 16.80
N VAL A 77 -3.11 -4.21 15.88
CA VAL A 77 -2.20 -4.21 14.73
C VAL A 77 -1.06 -3.24 15.04
N PRO A 78 0.19 -3.71 15.13
CA PRO A 78 1.34 -2.85 15.37
C PRO A 78 1.41 -1.69 14.35
N LEU A 79 1.74 -0.49 14.82
CA LEU A 79 1.85 0.70 13.98
C LEU A 79 2.75 0.49 12.74
N PRO A 80 3.94 -0.14 12.83
CA PRO A 80 4.76 -0.41 11.65
C PRO A 80 4.03 -1.23 10.57
N LYS A 81 3.26 -2.25 10.98
CA LYS A 81 2.50 -3.08 10.04
C LYS A 81 1.35 -2.31 9.38
N ARG A 82 0.73 -1.36 10.09
CA ARG A 82 -0.30 -0.46 9.53
C ARG A 82 0.29 0.50 8.51
N LYS A 83 1.46 1.10 8.81
CA LYS A 83 2.22 1.95 7.87
C LYS A 83 2.53 1.21 6.56
N GLU A 84 3.05 -0.01 6.66
CA GLU A 84 3.34 -0.85 5.50
C GLU A 84 2.09 -1.20 4.69
N PHE A 85 1.00 -1.54 5.36
CA PHE A 85 -0.26 -1.89 4.72
C PHE A 85 -0.85 -0.71 3.94
N GLU A 86 -0.92 0.48 4.53
CA GLU A 86 -1.42 1.67 3.84
C GLU A 86 -0.51 2.08 2.67
N ALA A 87 0.80 1.95 2.83
CA ALA A 87 1.73 2.23 1.73
C ALA A 87 1.55 1.24 0.57
N GLU A 88 1.32 -0.04 0.86
CA GLU A 88 1.06 -1.05 -0.17
C GLU A 88 -0.30 -0.86 -0.83
N LYS A 89 -1.33 -0.38 -0.11
CA LYS A 89 -2.61 0.03 -0.73
C LYS A 89 -2.40 1.14 -1.75
N ARG A 90 -1.66 2.18 -1.38
CA ARG A 90 -1.38 3.29 -2.30
C ARG A 90 -0.56 2.84 -3.51
N MET A 91 0.44 1.98 -3.32
CA MET A 91 1.19 1.36 -4.41
C MET A 91 0.32 0.47 -5.30
N SER A 92 -0.60 -0.30 -4.72
CA SER A 92 -1.57 -1.11 -5.49
C SER A 92 -2.48 -0.23 -6.35
N SER A 93 -2.91 0.93 -5.86
CA SER A 93 -3.67 1.90 -6.67
C SER A 93 -2.85 2.43 -7.84
N ILE A 94 -1.56 2.72 -7.64
CA ILE A 94 -0.64 3.15 -8.71
C ILE A 94 -0.51 2.06 -9.79
N ARG A 95 -0.36 0.80 -9.38
CA ARG A 95 -0.31 -0.34 -10.33
C ARG A 95 -1.61 -0.49 -11.11
N ASP A 96 -2.76 -0.41 -10.44
CA ASP A 96 -4.07 -0.50 -11.12
C ASP A 96 -4.26 0.64 -12.12
N GLN A 97 -3.85 1.87 -11.78
CA GLN A 97 -3.88 3.00 -12.70
C GLN A 97 -2.98 2.75 -13.93
N ALA A 98 -1.75 2.27 -13.71
CA ALA A 98 -0.82 1.93 -14.79
C ALA A 98 -1.40 0.86 -15.74
N ILE A 99 -2.01 -0.19 -15.19
CA ILE A 99 -2.69 -1.24 -15.94
C ILE A 99 -3.85 -0.66 -16.77
N LYS A 100 -4.69 0.18 -16.16
CA LYS A 100 -5.82 0.82 -16.85
C LYS A 100 -5.35 1.70 -18.00
N ASP A 101 -4.29 2.49 -17.80
CA ASP A 101 -3.75 3.37 -18.84
C ASP A 101 -3.15 2.57 -20.01
N ALA A 102 -2.39 1.51 -19.72
CA ALA A 102 -1.86 0.61 -20.73
C ALA A 102 -2.97 -0.10 -21.53
N ILE A 103 -3.99 -0.62 -20.84
CA ILE A 103 -5.15 -1.25 -21.48
C ILE A 103 -5.92 -0.26 -22.35
N LYS A 104 -6.04 1.00 -21.94
CA LYS A 104 -6.70 2.05 -22.73
C LYS A 104 -5.83 2.64 -23.85
N GLY A 105 -4.54 2.28 -23.92
CA GLY A 105 -3.60 2.83 -24.90
C GLY A 105 -3.24 4.30 -24.65
N LYS A 106 -3.41 4.78 -23.41
CA LYS A 106 -2.99 6.13 -23.01
C LYS A 106 -1.47 6.19 -22.90
N PRO A 107 -0.84 7.36 -23.11
CA PRO A 107 0.59 7.51 -22.82
C PRO A 107 0.87 7.25 -21.34
N ALA A 108 2.07 6.77 -21.03
CA ALA A 108 2.53 6.56 -19.66
C ALA A 108 2.77 7.93 -18.97
N SER A 109 1.73 8.50 -18.37
CA SER A 109 1.78 9.77 -17.67
C SER A 109 1.49 9.56 -16.19
N TYR A 110 2.52 9.31 -15.41
CA TYR A 110 2.43 9.34 -13.95
C TYR A 110 2.33 10.80 -13.50
N ARG A 111 1.24 11.17 -12.84
CA ARG A 111 1.00 12.48 -12.23
C ARG A 111 0.39 12.30 -10.85
#